data_AF-A0A939GKS2-F1
#
_entry.id   AF-A0A939GKS2-F1
#
_cell.length_a   1.000
_cell.length_b   1.000
_cell.length_c   1.000
_cell.angle_alpha   90.00
_cell.angle_beta   90.00
_cell.angle_gamma   90.00
#
_symmetry.space_group_name_H-M   'P 1'
#
loop_
_entity.id
_entity.type
_entity.pdbx_description
1 polymer ?
#
loop_
_entity_poly.entity_id
_entity_poly.type
_entity_poly.pdbx_seq_one_letter_code
_entity_poly.pdbx_strand_id
1 'polypeptide(L)'
;MATDKLVGTYRLELTTINALNKLVHNYSREDVAYLRRNRSFDHAWTYYWNGDQDGLTIEQFWATWTDKFELETQAFLLDYAMQRYGEEAYRNIDQAMGWKERLSQLLKDQHPEASDDHD
;
A
#
# COMPACT_ATOMS: atom_id res chain seq x y z
N MET A 1 -19.32 -4.43 -18.65
CA MET A 1 -18.27 -5.46 -18.86
C MET A 1 -16.85 -4.89 -18.97
N ALA A 2 -16.51 -4.02 -19.93
CA ALA A 2 -15.15 -3.45 -20.00
C ALA A 2 -14.82 -2.50 -18.83
N THR A 3 -15.79 -1.66 -18.43
CA THR A 3 -15.67 -0.71 -17.33
C THR A 3 -15.52 -1.40 -15.97
N ASP A 4 -16.29 -2.46 -15.73
CA ASP A 4 -16.24 -3.21 -14.46
C ASP A 4 -14.89 -3.90 -14.24
N LYS A 5 -14.29 -4.40 -15.33
CA LYS A 5 -12.95 -4.99 -15.30
C LYS A 5 -11.88 -3.94 -14.99
N LEU A 6 -11.99 -2.75 -15.57
CA LEU A 6 -11.08 -1.63 -15.33
C LEU A 6 -11.14 -1.17 -13.86
N VAL A 7 -12.35 -1.02 -13.31
CA VAL A 7 -12.57 -0.65 -11.90
C VAL A 7 -12.04 -1.73 -10.96
N GLY A 8 -12.26 -3.01 -11.28
CA GLY A 8 -11.70 -4.13 -10.52
C GLY A 8 -10.17 -4.13 -10.48
N THR A 9 -9.52 -3.89 -11.63
CA THR A 9 -8.05 -3.77 -11.72
C THR A 9 -7.52 -2.61 -10.89
N TYR A 10 -8.10 -1.41 -11.02
CA TYR A 10 -7.64 -0.25 -10.25
C TYR A 10 -7.83 -0.43 -8.74
N ARG A 11 -8.92 -1.07 -8.31
CA ARG A 11 -9.13 -1.40 -6.89
C ARG A 11 -8.05 -2.35 -6.36
N LEU A 12 -7.69 -3.37 -7.14
CA LEU A 12 -6.63 -4.32 -6.77
C LEU A 12 -5.27 -3.62 -6.68
N GLU A 13 -4.95 -2.76 -7.65
CA GLU A 13 -3.70 -1.98 -7.67
C GLU A 13 -3.61 -1.06 -6.44
N LEU A 14 -4.67 -0.30 -6.14
CA LEU A 14 -4.72 0.56 -4.96
C LEU A 14 -4.60 -0.24 -3.66
N THR A 15 -5.24 -1.42 -3.59
CA THR A 15 -5.14 -2.30 -2.43
C THR A 15 -3.71 -2.76 -2.23
N THR A 16 -3.05 -3.18 -3.31
CA THR A 16 -1.65 -3.61 -3.30
C THR A 16 -0.72 -2.50 -2.85
N ILE A 17 -0.90 -1.27 -3.35
CA ILE A 17 -0.11 -0.10 -2.94
C ILE A 17 -0.32 0.20 -1.45
N ASN A 18 -1.57 0.21 -0.96
CA ASN A 18 -1.86 0.46 0.45
C ASN A 18 -1.30 -0.62 1.37
N ALA A 19 -1.39 -1.89 0.95
CA ALA A 19 -0.82 -3.00 1.70
C ALA A 19 0.71 -2.89 1.78
N LEU A 20 1.37 -2.50 0.69
CA LEU A 20 2.81 -2.26 0.66
C LEU A 20 3.21 -1.09 1.57
N ASN A 21 2.50 0.03 1.50
CA ASN A 21 2.74 1.17 2.39
C ASN A 21 2.61 0.76 3.86
N LYS A 22 1.58 -0.03 4.19
CA LYS A 22 1.40 -0.56 5.55
C LYS A 22 2.57 -1.43 5.98
N LEU A 23 3.06 -2.30 5.11
CA LEU A 23 4.24 -3.12 5.39
C LEU A 23 5.48 -2.25 5.64
N VAL A 24 5.78 -1.28 4.77
CA VAL A 24 6.96 -0.42 4.91
C VAL A 24 6.96 0.36 6.24
N HIS A 25 5.80 0.85 6.67
CA HIS A 25 5.70 1.69 7.88
C HIS A 25 5.44 0.92 9.18
N ASN A 26 4.86 -0.28 9.10
CA ASN A 26 4.40 -1.01 10.29
C ASN A 26 4.94 -2.45 10.37
N TYR A 27 6.05 -2.75 9.67
CA TYR A 27 6.66 -4.06 9.75
C TYR A 27 7.07 -4.40 11.20
N SER A 28 6.88 -5.66 11.56
CA SER A 28 7.26 -6.27 12.82
C SER A 28 8.51 -7.13 12.64
N ARG A 29 9.05 -7.66 13.75
CA ARG A 29 10.15 -8.62 13.70
C ARG A 29 9.79 -9.89 12.92
N GLU A 30 8.54 -10.32 12.98
CA GLU A 30 8.05 -11.47 12.22
C GLU A 30 8.05 -11.17 10.72
N ASP A 31 7.69 -9.94 10.35
CA ASP A 31 7.71 -9.51 8.95
C ASP A 31 9.15 -9.47 8.42
N VAL A 32 10.11 -8.97 9.20
CA VAL A 32 11.55 -9.05 8.84
C VAL A 32 11.98 -10.51 8.66
N ALA A 33 11.64 -11.39 9.60
CA ALA A 33 12.01 -12.81 9.52
C ALA A 33 11.43 -13.49 8.27
N TYR A 34 10.23 -13.10 7.86
CA TYR A 34 9.63 -13.57 6.61
C TYR A 34 10.35 -13.01 5.38
N LEU A 35 10.61 -11.70 5.36
CA LEU A 35 11.28 -11.02 4.25
C LEU A 35 12.70 -11.55 4.02
N ARG A 36 13.40 -11.97 5.08
CA ARG A 36 14.72 -12.65 5.00
C ARG A 36 14.69 -14.01 4.29
N ARG A 37 13.54 -14.53 3.90
CA ARG A 37 13.46 -15.68 2.98
C ARG A 37 13.78 -15.30 1.54
N ASN A 38 13.65 -14.03 1.18
CA ASN A 38 14.10 -13.51 -0.10
C ASN A 38 15.61 -13.23 -0.04
N ARG A 39 16.37 -13.81 -0.99
CA ARG A 39 17.83 -13.71 -1.01
C ARG A 39 18.33 -12.27 -1.16
N SER A 40 17.64 -11.43 -1.94
CA SER A 40 18.01 -10.01 -2.11
C SER A 40 17.82 -9.26 -0.79
N PHE A 41 16.68 -9.46 -0.11
CA PHE A 41 16.44 -8.87 1.20
C PHE A 41 17.45 -9.32 2.24
N ASP A 42 17.70 -10.63 2.34
CA ASP A 42 18.60 -11.19 3.36
C ASP A 42 20.04 -10.70 3.17
N HIS A 43 20.48 -10.59 1.91
CA HIS A 43 21.77 -10.00 1.59
C HIS A 43 21.80 -8.52 2.02
N ALA A 44 20.82 -7.72 1.61
CA ALA A 44 20.78 -6.31 1.99
C ALA A 44 20.73 -6.11 3.51
N TRP A 45 19.92 -6.90 4.20
CA TRP A 45 19.78 -6.87 5.65
C TRP A 45 21.07 -7.31 6.36
N THR A 46 21.83 -8.24 5.80
CA THR A 46 23.06 -8.71 6.47
C THR A 46 24.22 -7.74 6.30
N TYR A 47 24.30 -7.06 5.15
CA TYR A 47 25.46 -6.24 4.79
C TYR A 47 25.25 -4.72 4.88
N TYR A 48 24.01 -4.25 4.84
CA TYR A 48 23.69 -2.81 4.86
C TYR A 48 22.93 -2.38 6.12
N TRP A 49 22.30 -3.31 6.86
CA TRP A 49 21.63 -3.00 8.12
C TRP A 49 22.56 -3.24 9.32
N ASN A 50 23.05 -2.16 9.93
CA ASN A 50 23.89 -2.20 11.14
C ASN A 50 23.08 -2.00 12.43
N GLY A 51 21.75 -2.11 12.36
CA GLY A 51 20.86 -1.67 13.43
C GLY A 51 20.82 -0.15 13.57
N ASP A 52 20.11 0.33 14.59
CA ASP A 52 19.97 1.78 14.86
C ASP A 52 21.28 2.43 15.36
N GLN A 53 22.41 1.69 15.38
CA GLN A 53 23.67 2.15 15.98
C GLN A 53 24.46 3.13 15.10
N ASP A 54 24.27 3.10 13.78
CA ASP A 54 25.07 3.90 12.83
C ASP A 54 24.27 5.01 12.11
N GLY A 55 23.11 5.40 12.65
CA GLY A 55 22.26 6.44 12.06
C GLY A 55 21.52 6.01 10.79
N LEU A 56 21.66 4.75 10.39
CA LEU A 56 20.89 4.15 9.30
C LEU A 56 19.50 3.79 9.82
N THR A 57 18.54 4.70 9.63
CA THR A 57 17.15 4.43 9.99
C THR A 57 16.57 3.36 9.07
N ILE A 58 15.57 2.63 9.54
CA ILE A 58 14.91 1.63 8.69
C ILE A 58 14.35 2.22 7.39
N GLU A 59 13.96 3.50 7.40
CA GLU A 59 13.52 4.23 6.21
C GLU A 59 14.64 4.34 5.16
N GLN A 60 15.87 4.56 5.61
CA GLN A 60 17.05 4.58 4.73
C GLN A 60 17.41 3.18 4.24
N PHE A 61 17.17 2.14 5.05
CA PHE A 61 17.33 0.75 4.61
C PHE A 61 16.38 0.40 3.47
N TRP A 62 15.09 0.75 3.60
CA TRP A 62 14.10 0.52 2.54
C TRP A 62 14.53 1.15 1.21
N ALA A 63 14.95 2.42 1.24
CA ALA A 63 15.46 3.11 0.06
C ALA A 63 16.68 2.42 -0.56
N THR A 64 17.63 1.99 0.28
CA THR A 64 18.84 1.28 -0.17
C THR A 64 18.52 -0.07 -0.82
N TRP A 65 17.56 -0.79 -0.25
CA TRP A 65 17.15 -2.10 -0.78
C TRP A 65 16.33 -1.97 -2.07
N THR A 66 15.48 -0.95 -2.20
CA THR A 66 14.65 -0.74 -3.40
C THR A 66 15.45 -0.55 -4.69
N ASP A 67 16.65 0.01 -4.60
CA ASP A 67 17.56 0.16 -5.75
C ASP A 67 18.06 -1.17 -6.31
N LYS A 68 17.87 -2.28 -5.57
CA LYS A 68 18.25 -3.64 -5.95
C LYS A 68 17.04 -4.52 -6.29
N PHE A 69 15.87 -3.92 -6.54
CA PHE A 69 14.65 -4.66 -6.85
C PHE A 69 14.67 -5.23 -8.26
N GLU A 70 14.95 -6.52 -8.36
CA GLU A 70 14.57 -7.30 -9.53
C GLU A 70 13.07 -7.65 -9.49
N LEU A 71 12.49 -7.97 -10.64
CA LEU A 71 11.05 -8.27 -10.77
C LEU A 71 10.57 -9.35 -9.80
N GLU A 72 11.39 -10.37 -9.56
CA GLU A 72 11.08 -11.44 -8.60
C GLU A 72 10.99 -10.91 -7.16
N THR A 73 11.84 -9.95 -6.80
CA THR A 73 11.83 -9.31 -5.47
C THR A 73 10.62 -8.41 -5.32
N GLN A 74 10.24 -7.67 -6.37
CA GLN A 74 9.02 -6.88 -6.39
C GLN A 74 7.78 -7.77 -6.21
N ALA A 75 7.68 -8.85 -6.98
CA ALA A 75 6.56 -9.78 -6.89
C ALA A 75 6.47 -10.43 -5.50
N PHE A 76 7.60 -10.87 -4.94
CA PHE A 76 7.66 -11.41 -3.59
C PHE A 76 7.17 -10.41 -2.53
N LEU A 77 7.60 -9.15 -2.63
CA LEU A 77 7.23 -8.12 -1.67
C LEU A 77 5.74 -7.77 -1.76
N LEU A 78 5.21 -7.63 -2.98
CA LEU A 78 3.79 -7.34 -3.21
C LEU A 78 2.89 -8.49 -2.74
N ASP A 79 3.26 -9.74 -3.02
CA ASP A 79 2.54 -10.92 -2.55
C ASP A 79 2.50 -10.96 -1.01
N TYR A 80 3.66 -10.77 -0.37
CA TYR A 80 3.70 -10.77 1.08
C TYR A 80 2.93 -9.60 1.71
N ALA A 81 3.05 -8.39 1.15
CA ALA A 81 2.29 -7.24 1.61
C ALA A 81 0.79 -7.49 1.52
N MET A 82 0.32 -8.07 0.42
CA MET A 82 -1.09 -8.44 0.23
C MET A 82 -1.54 -9.54 1.19
N GLN A 83 -0.72 -10.55 1.46
CA GLN A 83 -1.04 -11.58 2.46
C GLN A 83 -1.15 -10.99 3.87
N ARG A 84 -0.26 -10.04 4.21
CA ARG A 84 -0.17 -9.49 5.56
C ARG A 84 -1.20 -8.39 5.84
N TYR A 85 -1.39 -7.48 4.89
CA TYR A 85 -2.17 -6.25 5.04
C TYR A 85 -3.29 -6.10 4.03
N GLY A 86 -3.47 -7.01 3.06
CA GLY A 86 -4.40 -6.85 1.95
C GLY A 86 -5.85 -6.65 2.37
N GLU A 87 -6.34 -7.40 3.36
CA GLU A 87 -7.72 -7.27 3.84
C GLU A 87 -7.94 -5.92 4.54
N GLU A 88 -6.98 -5.46 5.34
CA GLU A 88 -7.04 -4.16 5.99
C GLU A 88 -6.93 -3.02 4.96
N ALA A 89 -6.01 -3.14 4.01
CA ALA A 89 -5.82 -2.18 2.93
C ALA A 89 -7.07 -2.06 2.04
N TYR A 90 -7.74 -3.18 1.77
CA TYR A 90 -8.99 -3.22 1.01
C TYR A 90 -10.12 -2.50 1.77
N ARG A 91 -10.30 -2.80 3.06
CA ARG A 91 -11.30 -2.12 3.90
C ARG A 91 -11.09 -0.60 3.94
N ASN A 92 -9.84 -0.15 4.01
CA ASN A 92 -9.54 1.28 4.02
C ASN A 92 -9.94 1.97 2.72
N ILE A 93 -9.83 1.29 1.57
CA ILE A 93 -10.26 1.81 0.27
C ILE A 93 -11.78 1.90 0.21
N ASP A 94 -12.49 0.86 0.65
CA ASP A 94 -13.95 0.87 0.69
C ASP A 94 -14.49 1.97 1.64
N GLN A 95 -13.86 2.14 2.79
CA GLN A 95 -14.20 3.23 3.72
C GLN A 95 -13.93 4.61 3.12
N ALA A 96 -12.79 4.81 2.43
CA ALA A 96 -12.46 6.09 1.79
C ALA A 96 -13.41 6.42 0.63
N MET A 97 -13.81 5.42 -0.17
CA MET A 97 -14.81 5.60 -1.22
C MET A 97 -16.19 5.94 -0.64
N GLY A 98 -16.64 5.20 0.37
CA GLY A 98 -17.90 5.49 1.07
C GLY A 98 -17.89 6.85 1.76
N TRP A 99 -16.74 7.30 2.27
CA TRP A 99 -16.58 8.63 2.83
C TRP A 99 -16.72 9.73 1.78
N LYS A 100 -16.13 9.55 0.58
CA LYS A 100 -16.27 10.51 -0.53
C LYS A 100 -17.72 10.63 -0.98
N GLU A 101 -18.45 9.53 -1.08
CA GLU A 101 -19.88 9.52 -1.40
C GLU A 101 -20.70 10.24 -0.33
N ARG A 102 -20.43 9.94 0.95
CA ARG A 102 -21.09 10.59 2.08
C ARG A 102 -20.80 12.09 2.16
N LEU A 103 -19.57 12.51 1.90
CA LEU A 103 -19.19 13.93 1.83
C LEU A 103 -19.90 14.63 0.66
N SER A 104 -19.96 13.98 -0.51
CA SER A 104 -20.66 14.52 -1.68
C SER A 104 -22.16 14.65 -1.43
N GLN A 105 -22.76 13.70 -0.70
CA GLN A 105 -24.16 13.78 -0.29
C GLN A 105 -24.39 14.91 0.71
N LEU A 106 -23.54 15.03 1.74
CA LEU A 106 -23.62 16.13 2.71
C LEU A 106 -23.46 17.51 2.06
N LEU A 107 -22.59 17.65 1.06
CA LEU A 107 -22.42 18.89 0.30
C LEU A 107 -23.66 19.23 -0.54
N LYS A 108 -24.32 18.22 -1.13
CA LYS A 108 -25.61 18.40 -1.83
C LYS A 108 -26.73 18.79 -0.86
N ASP A 109 -26.80 18.14 0.30
CA ASP A 109 -27.80 18.43 1.33
C ASP A 109 -27.62 19.84 1.93
N GLN A 110 -26.38 20.36 1.97
CA GLN A 110 -26.07 21.72 2.42
C GLN A 110 -26.22 22.80 1.32
N HIS A 111 -26.22 22.42 0.05
CA HIS A 111 -26.43 23.31 -1.10
C HIS A 111 -27.48 22.74 -2.07
N PRO A 112 -28.77 22.72 -1.68
CA PRO A 112 -29.84 22.17 -2.51
C PRO A 112 -30.12 22.97 -3.79
N GLU A 113 -29.60 24.20 -3.92
CA GLU A 113 -29.88 25.10 -5.06
C GLU A 113 -28.90 24.97 -6.25
N ALA A 114 -28.08 23.91 -6.32
CA ALA A 114 -27.23 23.64 -7.49
C ALA A 114 -27.80 22.57 -8.44
N SER A 115 -29.01 22.04 -8.17
CA SER A 115 -29.57 20.91 -8.94
C SER A 115 -30.71 21.23 -9.89
N ASP A 116 -31.24 22.45 -9.94
CA ASP A 116 -32.26 22.82 -10.93
C ASP A 116 -31.93 24.20 -11.50
N ASP A 117 -31.25 24.22 -12.65
CA ASP A 117 -31.52 25.16 -13.74
C ASP A 117 -30.54 24.88 -14.88
N HIS A 118 -30.99 24.06 -15.84
CA HIS A 118 -30.77 24.32 -17.27
C HIS A 118 -31.72 23.42 -18.07
N ASP A 119 -32.90 23.99 -18.36
CA ASP A 119 -33.66 23.75 -19.60
C ASP A 119 -32.77 23.97 -20.84
#